data_AF-A0A9D4WTV7-F1
#
_entry.id   AF-A0A9D4WTV7-F1
#
_cell.length_a   1.000
_cell.length_b   1.000
_cell.length_c   1.000
_cell.angle_alpha   90.00
_cell.angle_beta   90.00
_cell.angle_gamma   90.00
#
_symmetry.space_group_name_H-M   'P 1'
#
loop_
_entity.id
_entity.type
_entity.pdbx_description
1 polymer ?
#
loop_
_entity_poly.entity_id
_entity_poly.type
_entity_poly.pdbx_seq_one_letter_code
_entity_poly.pdbx_strand_id
1 'polypeptide(L)'
;MGASENPFTIKPLIAALCFHQLFEGMGLGGCILQADYGVKMKVIMVFFFSVTTPFGIALGIGLSEVYSDTSPTALIVEGVLNAISAGLLNYMALVDLLANEFMGTKLQSRIKLQLLCYIAVFLGAGGMSVMAIWA
;
A
#
# COMPACT_ATOMS: atom_id res chain seq x y z
N MET A 1 -1.81 19.00 0.37
CA MET A 1 -0.75 17.96 0.50
C MET A 1 0.36 18.37 -0.46
N GLY A 2 1.64 18.11 -0.22
CA GLY A 2 2.76 18.70 -1.00
C GLY A 2 2.67 18.62 -2.54
N ALA A 3 1.74 17.84 -3.11
CA ALA A 3 1.44 17.74 -4.53
C ALA A 3 0.36 18.72 -5.08
N SER A 4 -0.47 19.35 -4.23
CA SER A 4 -1.50 20.30 -4.69
C SER A 4 -2.03 21.17 -3.55
N GLU A 5 -2.27 22.45 -3.84
CA GLU A 5 -2.92 23.42 -2.96
C GLU A 5 -4.46 23.42 -3.12
N ASN A 6 -5.01 22.76 -4.15
CA ASN A 6 -6.43 22.80 -4.45
C ASN A 6 -7.24 21.86 -3.52
N PRO A 7 -8.18 22.38 -2.70
CA PRO A 7 -8.99 21.56 -1.80
C PRO A 7 -9.82 20.49 -2.50
N PHE A 8 -10.21 20.70 -3.76
CA PHE A 8 -10.99 19.75 -4.56
C PHE A 8 -10.19 18.53 -5.01
N THR A 9 -8.86 18.65 -5.11
CA THR A 9 -7.94 17.54 -5.41
C THR A 9 -7.50 16.84 -4.12
N ILE A 10 -7.25 17.62 -3.07
CA ILE A 10 -6.79 17.08 -1.78
C ILE A 10 -7.84 16.18 -1.14
N LYS A 11 -9.13 16.58 -1.10
CA LYS A 11 -10.18 15.82 -0.39
C LYS A 11 -10.35 14.39 -0.92
N PRO A 12 -10.49 14.14 -2.23
CA PRO A 12 -10.49 12.79 -2.79
C PRO A 12 -9.20 12.01 -2.50
N LEU A 13 -8.03 12.65 -2.64
CA LEU A 13 -6.74 12.05 -2.33
C LEU A 13 -6.64 11.54 -0.89
N ILE A 14 -7.10 12.33 0.10
CA ILE A 14 -7.11 11.88 1.51
C ILE A 14 -8.01 10.65 1.65
N ALA A 15 -9.21 10.68 1.06
CA ALA A 15 -10.14 9.57 1.14
C ALA A 15 -9.56 8.28 0.53
N ALA A 16 -8.92 8.39 -0.64
CA ALA A 16 -8.25 7.28 -1.30
C ALA A 16 -7.08 6.73 -0.46
N LEU A 17 -6.22 7.60 0.08
CA LEU A 17 -5.10 7.21 0.94
C LEU A 17 -5.57 6.52 2.22
N CYS A 18 -6.61 7.03 2.88
CA CYS A 18 -7.17 6.41 4.09
C CYS A 18 -7.70 5.00 3.81
N PHE A 19 -8.43 4.81 2.70
CA PHE A 19 -9.00 3.51 2.36
C PHE A 19 -7.92 2.51 1.93
N HIS A 20 -6.90 2.97 1.21
CA HIS A 20 -5.72 2.17 0.87
C HIS A 20 -4.98 1.70 2.13
N GLN A 21 -4.62 2.65 3.01
CA GLN A 21 -3.88 2.36 4.24
C GLN A 21 -4.68 1.49 5.21
N LEU A 22 -6.01 1.60 5.21
CA LEU A 22 -6.89 0.73 6.00
C LEU A 22 -6.74 -0.74 5.57
N PHE A 23 -6.78 -1.03 4.27
CA PHE A 23 -6.63 -2.41 3.78
C PHE A 23 -5.23 -2.96 3.96
N GLU A 24 -4.20 -2.15 3.69
CA GLU A 24 -2.81 -2.54 3.98
C GLU A 24 -2.61 -2.82 5.47
N GLY A 25 -3.20 -2.00 6.35
CA GLY A 25 -3.12 -2.17 7.80
C GLY A 25 -3.84 -3.42 8.29
N MET A 26 -5.01 -3.75 7.72
CA MET A 26 -5.71 -5.01 8.03
C MET A 26 -4.92 -6.23 7.56
N GLY A 27 -4.33 -6.19 6.37
CA GLY A 27 -3.48 -7.27 5.84
C GLY A 27 -2.24 -7.51 6.72
N LEU A 28 -1.48 -6.46 7.01
CA LEU A 28 -0.32 -6.52 7.90
C LEU A 28 -0.69 -6.97 9.31
N GLY A 29 -1.80 -6.48 9.86
CA GLY A 29 -2.32 -6.91 11.16
C GLY A 29 -2.63 -8.40 11.19
N GLY A 30 -3.24 -8.94 10.13
CA GLY A 30 -3.46 -10.37 9.96
C GLY A 30 -2.16 -11.18 9.95
N CYS A 31 -1.15 -10.74 9.19
CA CYS A 31 0.16 -11.39 9.16
C CYS A 31 0.89 -11.33 10.50
N ILE A 32 0.85 -10.19 11.21
CA ILE A 32 1.47 -10.01 12.53
C ILE A 32 0.78 -10.89 13.60
N LEU A 33 -0.53 -11.11 13.48
CA LEU A 33 -1.26 -12.00 14.38
C LEU A 33 -0.95 -13.47 14.12
N GLN A 34 -0.81 -13.87 12.85
CA GLN A 34 -0.43 -15.23 12.47
C GLN A 34 1.04 -15.53 12.78
N ALA A 35 1.91 -14.53 12.67
CA ALA A 35 3.29 -14.66 13.10
C ALA A 35 3.35 -14.66 14.64
N ASP A 36 3.86 -15.73 15.24
CA ASP A 36 3.99 -15.90 16.68
C ASP A 36 5.14 -15.05 17.27
N TYR A 37 5.16 -13.76 16.91
CA TYR A 37 6.13 -12.80 17.39
C TYR A 37 5.81 -12.35 18.82
N GLY A 38 6.86 -12.11 19.59
CA GLY A 38 6.74 -11.48 20.91
C GLY A 38 6.16 -10.06 20.81
N VAL A 39 5.46 -9.63 21.88
CA VAL A 39 4.75 -8.34 21.95
C VAL A 39 5.64 -7.16 21.54
N LYS A 40 6.92 -7.17 21.92
CA LYS A 40 7.90 -6.12 21.54
C LYS A 40 8.00 -5.95 20.02
N MET A 41 8.14 -7.04 19.28
CA MET A 41 8.27 -7.02 17.81
C MET A 41 6.96 -6.56 17.17
N LYS A 42 5.81 -7.03 17.67
CA LYS A 42 4.48 -6.61 17.18
C LYS A 42 4.29 -5.09 17.33
N VAL A 43 4.66 -4.53 18.48
CA VAL A 43 4.58 -3.08 18.72
C VAL A 43 5.51 -2.30 17.79
N ILE A 44 6.75 -2.78 17.59
CA ILE A 44 7.70 -2.13 16.68
C ILE A 44 7.17 -2.11 15.24
N MET A 45 6.65 -3.24 14.73
CA MET A 45 6.10 -3.32 13.37
C MET A 45 4.89 -2.38 13.18
N VAL A 46 3.96 -2.36 14.14
CA VAL A 46 2.81 -1.44 14.11
C VAL A 46 3.25 0.02 14.17
N PHE A 47 4.22 0.34 15.02
CA PHE A 47 4.77 1.70 15.14
C PHE A 47 5.35 2.20 13.82
N PHE A 48 6.22 1.40 13.18
CA PHE A 48 6.80 1.78 11.88
C PHE A 48 5.74 1.90 10.79
N PHE A 49 4.75 1.00 10.74
CA PHE A 49 3.63 1.12 9.79
C PHE A 49 2.85 2.44 10.00
N SER A 50 2.52 2.80 11.25
CA SER A 50 1.75 4.02 11.54
C SER A 50 2.54 5.32 11.31
N VAL A 51 3.86 5.32 11.50
CA VAL A 51 4.68 6.54 11.39
C VAL A 51 5.18 6.80 9.96
N THR A 52 5.37 5.75 9.14
CA THR A 52 5.96 5.89 7.80
C THR A 52 5.12 6.79 6.88
N THR A 53 3.80 6.62 6.86
CA THR A 53 2.90 7.43 6.01
C THR A 53 2.88 8.92 6.39
N PRO A 54 2.63 9.33 7.66
CA PRO A 54 2.69 10.74 8.04
C PRO A 54 4.09 11.34 7.90
N PHE A 55 5.16 10.56 8.15
CA PHE A 55 6.53 10.99 7.89
C PHE A 55 6.76 11.29 6.40
N GLY A 56 6.32 10.39 5.50
CA GLY A 56 6.40 10.61 4.06
C GLY A 56 5.63 11.84 3.59
N ILE A 57 4.42 12.06 4.12
CA ILE A 57 3.62 13.27 3.81
C ILE A 57 4.36 14.54 4.27
N ALA A 58 4.90 14.55 5.50
CA ALA A 58 5.64 15.70 6.02
C ALA A 58 6.90 15.98 5.20
N LEU A 59 7.64 14.93 4.83
CA LEU A 59 8.82 15.05 3.97
C LEU A 59 8.46 15.57 2.58
N GLY A 60 7.35 15.11 1.99
CA GLY A 60 6.85 15.61 0.71
C GLY A 60 6.45 17.10 0.76
N ILE A 61 5.86 17.55 1.86
CA ILE A 61 5.57 18.99 2.08
C ILE A 61 6.88 19.79 2.27
N GLY A 62 7.87 19.25 2.98
CA GLY A 62 9.16 19.93 3.15
C GLY A 62 9.94 20.06 1.84
N LEU A 63 9.83 19.07 0.95
CA LEU A 63 10.49 19.08 -0.36
C LEU A 63 9.73 19.88 -1.42
N SER A 64 8.44 20.19 -1.22
CA SER A 64 7.64 20.89 -2.25
C SER A 64 8.15 22.30 -2.54
N GLU A 65 8.88 22.94 -1.62
CA GLU A 65 9.47 24.27 -1.85
C GLU A 65 10.64 24.26 -2.85
N VAL A 66 11.34 23.12 -2.98
CA VAL A 66 12.50 22.94 -3.88
C VAL A 66 12.15 22.11 -5.12
N TYR A 67 10.95 21.56 -5.16
CA TYR A 67 10.43 20.76 -6.27
C TYR A 67 9.92 21.66 -7.40
N SER A 68 10.23 21.31 -8.64
CA SER A 68 9.71 21.98 -9.83
C SER A 68 9.17 20.92 -10.79
N ASP A 69 7.85 20.90 -10.97
CA ASP A 69 7.12 19.91 -11.79
C ASP A 69 7.61 19.84 -13.25
N THR A 70 8.25 20.90 -13.73
CA THR A 70 8.76 21.01 -15.11
C THR A 70 10.23 20.63 -15.27
N SER A 71 10.94 20.36 -14.17
CA SER A 71 12.37 20.06 -14.22
C SER A 71 12.63 18.62 -14.67
N PRO A 72 13.49 18.38 -15.67
CA PRO A 72 13.82 17.02 -16.11
C PRO A 72 14.40 16.14 -15.00
N THR A 73 15.18 16.71 -14.07
CA THR A 73 15.75 15.95 -12.96
C THR A 73 14.68 15.54 -11.95
N ALA A 74 13.68 16.39 -11.70
CA ALA A 74 12.55 16.11 -10.82
C ALA A 74 11.72 14.93 -11.37
N LEU A 75 11.38 15.00 -12.66
CA LEU A 75 10.64 13.93 -13.35
C LEU A 75 11.39 12.59 -13.38
N ILE A 76 12.72 12.61 -13.56
CA ILE A 76 13.55 11.39 -13.50
C ILE A 76 13.52 10.79 -12.09
N VAL A 77 13.70 11.61 -11.06
CA VAL A 77 13.70 11.13 -9.66
C VAL A 77 12.32 10.60 -9.29
N GLU A 78 11.24 11.32 -9.61
CA GLU A 78 9.87 10.87 -9.40
C GLU A 78 9.62 9.54 -10.12
N GLY A 79 9.99 9.44 -11.40
CA GLY A 79 9.83 8.22 -12.20
C GLY A 79 10.58 7.01 -11.62
N VAL A 80 11.82 7.21 -11.18
CA VAL A 80 12.62 6.14 -10.54
C VAL A 80 12.01 5.72 -9.20
N LEU A 81 11.62 6.67 -8.35
CA LEU A 81 11.00 6.37 -7.07
C LEU A 81 9.65 5.66 -7.25
N ASN A 82 8.83 6.07 -8.23
CA ASN A 82 7.59 5.40 -8.56
C ASN A 82 7.82 3.98 -9.10
N ALA A 83 8.82 3.78 -9.97
CA ALA A 83 9.14 2.46 -10.50
C ALA A 83 9.61 1.49 -9.40
N ILE A 84 10.46 1.96 -8.47
CA ILE A 84 10.90 1.18 -7.31
C ILE A 84 9.71 0.85 -6.41
N SER A 85 8.88 1.85 -6.09
CA SER A 85 7.69 1.67 -5.25
C SER A 85 6.71 0.66 -5.85
N ALA A 86 6.37 0.80 -7.13
CA ALA A 86 5.48 -0.12 -7.85
C ALA A 86 6.07 -1.55 -7.93
N GLY A 87 7.39 -1.67 -8.12
CA GLY A 87 8.07 -2.97 -8.13
C GLY A 87 8.00 -3.68 -6.78
N LEU A 88 8.29 -2.97 -5.68
CA LEU A 88 8.20 -3.49 -4.32
C LEU A 88 6.76 -3.88 -3.97
N LEU A 89 5.78 -3.05 -4.31
CA LEU A 89 4.37 -3.33 -4.03
C LEU A 89 3.88 -4.57 -4.79
N ASN A 90 4.26 -4.73 -6.06
CA ASN A 90 3.97 -5.95 -6.82
C ASN A 90 4.65 -7.20 -6.23
N TYR A 91 5.91 -7.09 -5.80
CA TYR A 91 6.62 -8.20 -5.17
C TYR A 91 5.94 -8.61 -3.86
N MET A 92 5.65 -7.66 -2.97
CA MET A 92 4.96 -7.95 -1.71
C MET A 92 3.57 -8.57 -1.95
N ALA A 93 2.79 -8.03 -2.88
CA ALA A 93 1.46 -8.55 -3.18
C ALA A 93 1.50 -9.97 -3.76
N LEU A 94 2.35 -10.23 -4.76
CA LEU A 94 2.38 -11.51 -5.46
C LEU A 94 3.16 -12.58 -4.70
N VAL A 95 4.35 -12.23 -4.20
CA VAL A 95 5.31 -13.17 -3.63
C VAL A 95 5.11 -13.33 -2.13
N ASP A 96 5.08 -12.22 -1.37
CA ASP A 96 5.03 -12.32 0.09
C ASP A 96 3.62 -12.65 0.61
N LEU A 97 2.58 -12.12 -0.03
CA LEU A 97 1.19 -12.32 0.41
C LEU A 97 0.48 -13.45 -0.34
N LEU A 98 0.29 -13.30 -1.66
CA LEU A 98 -0.51 -14.25 -2.43
C LEU A 98 0.13 -15.63 -2.52
N ALA A 99 1.44 -15.73 -2.80
CA ALA A 99 2.07 -17.04 -2.86
C ALA A 99 2.04 -17.75 -1.49
N ASN A 100 2.28 -17.02 -0.40
CA ASN A 100 2.23 -17.60 0.95
C ASN A 100 0.83 -18.15 1.31
N GLU A 101 -0.24 -17.41 1.02
CA GLU A 101 -1.61 -17.84 1.30
C GLU A 101 -2.09 -18.95 0.33
N PHE A 102 -1.83 -18.80 -0.97
CA PHE A 102 -2.32 -19.73 -1.99
C PHE A 102 -1.54 -21.05 -2.05
N MET A 103 -0.27 -21.07 -1.66
CA MET A 103 0.51 -22.32 -1.60
C MET A 103 0.32 -23.09 -0.28
N GLY A 104 -0.45 -22.54 0.66
CA GLY A 104 -0.78 -23.21 1.91
C GLY A 104 -1.60 -24.50 1.71
N THR A 105 -1.27 -25.56 2.46
CA THR A 105 -1.91 -26.89 2.36
C THR A 105 -3.42 -26.85 2.59
N LYS A 106 -3.89 -25.92 3.43
CA LYS A 106 -5.32 -25.71 3.73
C LYS A 106 -6.11 -25.25 2.50
N LEU A 107 -5.52 -24.37 1.70
CA LEU A 107 -6.18 -23.80 0.53
C LEU A 107 -6.09 -24.74 -0.67
N GLN A 108 -4.91 -25.33 -0.90
CA GLN A 108 -4.68 -26.33 -1.96
C GLN A 108 -5.55 -27.58 -1.80
N SER A 109 -5.87 -28.00 -0.57
CA SER A 109 -6.74 -29.15 -0.32
C SER A 109 -8.22 -28.90 -0.62
N ARG A 110 -8.66 -27.65 -0.83
CA ARG A 110 -10.09 -27.30 -0.97
C ARG A 110 -10.34 -26.35 -2.14
N ILE A 111 -10.68 -26.91 -3.30
CA ILE A 111 -10.98 -26.16 -4.54
C ILE A 111 -12.03 -25.06 -4.34
N LYS A 112 -13.10 -25.32 -3.57
CA LYS A 112 -14.14 -24.31 -3.29
C LYS A 112 -13.57 -23.08 -2.56
N LEU A 113 -12.65 -23.29 -1.62
CA LEU A 113 -12.01 -22.21 -0.88
C LEU A 113 -11.04 -21.44 -1.78
N GLN A 114 -10.27 -22.16 -2.61
CA GLN A 114 -9.36 -21.55 -3.57
C GLN A 114 -10.09 -20.64 -4.57
N LEU A 115 -11.24 -21.07 -5.09
CA LEU A 115 -12.06 -20.25 -5.98
C LEU A 115 -12.58 -18.99 -5.28
N LEU A 116 -13.07 -19.10 -4.04
CA LEU A 116 -13.52 -17.95 -3.25
C LEU A 116 -12.38 -16.95 -3.00
N CYS A 117 -11.18 -17.44 -2.68
CA CYS A 117 -10.00 -16.59 -2.50
C CYS A 117 -9.63 -15.86 -3.80
N TYR A 118 -9.65 -16.53 -4.96
CA TYR A 118 -9.40 -15.84 -6.24
C TYR A 118 -10.44 -14.75 -6.53
N ILE A 119 -11.72 -15.03 -6.32
CA ILE A 119 -12.79 -14.03 -6.49
C ILE A 119 -12.55 -12.84 -5.55
N ALA A 120 -12.19 -13.09 -4.29
CA ALA A 120 -11.90 -12.03 -3.33
C ALA A 120 -10.68 -11.18 -3.74
N VAL A 121 -9.61 -11.81 -4.27
CA VAL A 121 -8.42 -11.10 -4.78
C VAL A 121 -8.79 -10.21 -5.97
N PHE A 122 -9.55 -10.72 -6.94
CA PHE A 122 -9.99 -9.93 -8.09
C PHE A 122 -10.96 -8.80 -7.70
N LEU A 123 -11.86 -9.04 -6.74
CA LEU A 123 -12.72 -7.98 -6.19
C LEU A 123 -11.91 -6.90 -5.48
N GLY A 124 -10.91 -7.28 -4.69
CA GLY A 124 -9.99 -6.35 -4.03
C GLY A 124 -9.20 -5.53 -5.04
N ALA A 125 -8.55 -6.18 -6.02
CA ALA A 125 -7.81 -5.51 -7.09
C ALA A 125 -8.71 -4.58 -7.92
N GLY A 126 -9.94 -5.01 -8.24
CA GLY A 126 -10.94 -4.18 -8.91
C GLY A 126 -11.35 -2.96 -8.08
N GLY A 127 -11.57 -3.14 -6.77
CA GLY A 127 -11.87 -2.05 -5.85
C GLY A 127 -10.74 -1.02 -5.76
N MET A 128 -9.49 -1.47 -5.68
CA MET A 128 -8.31 -0.59 -5.68
C MET A 128 -8.15 0.15 -7.01
N SER A 129 -8.45 -0.50 -8.14
CA SER A 129 -8.46 0.13 -9.46
C SER A 129 -9.50 1.25 -9.59
N VAL A 130 -10.71 1.04 -9.05
CA VAL A 130 -11.76 2.09 -9.03
C VAL A 130 -11.33 3.29 -8.19
N MET A 131 -10.65 3.07 -7.05
CA MET A 131 -10.12 4.17 -6.26
C MET A 131 -9.09 5.01 -7.00
N ALA A 132 -8.27 4.39 -7.86
CA ALA A 132 -7.26 5.08 -8.65
C ALA A 132 -7.85 6.09 -9.66
N ILE A 133 -9.16 6.03 -9.95
CA ILE A 133 -9.83 7.03 -10.79
C ILE A 133 -9.97 8.38 -10.08
N TRP A 134 -10.03 8.36 -8.75
CA TRP A 134 -10.30 9.54 -7.91
C TRP A 134 -9.10 9.99 -7.07
N ALA A 135 -8.00 9.22 -7.13
CA ALA A 135 -6.70 9.59 -6.59
C ALA A 135 -5.92 10.36 -7.66
#